data_AF-A0A2G5TA10-F1
#
_entry.id   AF-A0A2G5TA10-F1
#
_cell.length_a   1.000
_cell.length_b   1.000
_cell.length_c   1.000
_cell.angle_alpha   90.00
_cell.angle_beta   90.00
_cell.angle_gamma   90.00
#
_symmetry.space_group_name_H-M   'P 1'
#
loop_
_entity.id
_entity.type
_entity.pdbx_description
1 polymer ?
#
loop_
_entity_poly.entity_id
_entity_poly.type
_entity_poly.pdbx_seq_one_letter_code
_entity_poly.pdbx_strand_id
1 'polypeptide(L)'
;MATLKYYLGFALLSSGTFAILLNVIIIIPVFYLAFIKKTSTVYIIAFFNIVSDFGQLLTTAIFFGGSVMANHYILTEDPDNRLSKGSVFMATVFMASWYLESWIQVVMSVNRYVVIKMNQHYIFTYRSTMLLFFFLVPIPCISAYVMEYVLPCCVFIIDHEAMSYVLARIEGEIPYTNYMIIGHGITSLVVSIFCYGAIFGKIRETSSRMTSFTSNSRQKQDIKFDKNSL
;
A
#
# COMPACT_ATOMS: atom_id res chain seq x y z
N MET A 1 27.37 -5.49 20.53
CA MET A 1 26.61 -4.87 19.42
C MET A 1 26.37 -5.82 18.26
N ALA A 2 27.41 -6.53 17.77
CA ALA A 2 27.28 -7.49 16.65
C ALA A 2 26.23 -8.59 16.87
N THR A 3 26.15 -9.17 18.07
CA THR A 3 25.18 -10.23 18.39
C THR A 3 23.72 -9.76 18.31
N LEU A 4 23.44 -8.53 18.74
CA LEU A 4 22.09 -7.94 18.65
C LEU A 4 21.70 -7.67 17.21
N LYS A 5 22.62 -7.10 16.41
CA LYS A 5 22.40 -6.87 14.97
C LYS A 5 22.08 -8.18 14.26
N TYR A 6 22.84 -9.24 14.56
CA TYR A 6 22.60 -10.56 13.99
C TYR A 6 21.19 -11.09 14.27
N TYR A 7 20.72 -11.04 15.52
CA TYR A 7 19.36 -11.49 15.86
C TYR A 7 18.26 -10.63 15.21
N LEU A 8 18.47 -9.31 15.14
CA LEU A 8 17.53 -8.41 14.47
C LEU A 8 17.48 -8.68 12.96
N GLY A 9 18.63 -8.83 12.31
CA GLY A 9 18.72 -9.19 10.90
C GLY A 9 18.05 -10.54 10.61
N PHE A 10 18.26 -11.54 11.46
CA PHE A 10 17.60 -12.84 11.35
C PHE A 10 16.08 -12.75 11.52
N ALA A 11 15.59 -11.95 12.48
CA ALA A 11 14.16 -11.72 12.67
C ALA A 11 13.53 -11.00 11.46
N LEU A 12 14.20 -9.99 10.90
CA LEU A 12 13.77 -9.28 9.69
C LEU A 12 13.75 -10.21 8.46
N LEU A 13 14.79 -11.02 8.28
CA LEU A 13 14.89 -11.95 7.16
C LEU A 13 13.83 -13.05 7.25
N SER A 14 13.62 -13.64 8.44
CA SER A 14 12.63 -14.70 8.65
C SER A 14 11.19 -14.20 8.48
N SER A 15 10.84 -13.07 9.13
CA SER A 15 9.51 -12.45 8.99
C SER A 15 9.23 -12.00 7.56
N GLY A 16 10.22 -11.39 6.91
CA GLY A 16 10.10 -10.97 5.52
C GLY A 16 9.99 -12.14 4.53
N THR A 17 10.74 -13.22 4.73
CA THR A 17 10.60 -14.45 3.92
C THR A 17 9.23 -15.07 4.07
N PHE A 18 8.70 -15.12 5.30
CA PHE A 18 7.34 -15.59 5.55
C PHE A 18 6.30 -14.71 4.83
N ALA A 19 6.43 -13.38 4.91
CA ALA A 19 5.55 -12.46 4.21
C ALA A 19 5.63 -12.59 2.67
N ILE A 20 6.81 -12.85 2.12
CA ILE A 20 6.99 -13.14 0.69
C ILE A 20 6.23 -14.42 0.31
N LEU A 21 6.34 -15.48 1.10
CA LEU A 21 5.61 -16.74 0.84
C LEU A 21 4.10 -16.51 0.84
N LEU A 22 3.56 -15.74 1.79
CA LEU A 22 2.14 -15.40 1.82
C LEU A 22 1.71 -14.63 0.56
N ASN A 23 2.50 -13.64 0.12
CA ASN A 23 2.22 -12.89 -1.10
C ASN A 23 2.22 -13.79 -2.34
N VAL A 24 3.16 -14.74 -2.45
CA VAL A 24 3.20 -15.72 -3.55
C VAL A 24 2.00 -16.67 -3.52
N ILE A 25 1.51 -17.07 -2.34
CA ILE A 25 0.31 -17.89 -2.24
C ILE A 25 -0.93 -17.11 -2.70
N ILE A 26 -1.05 -15.83 -2.32
CA ILE A 26 -2.22 -15.00 -2.61
C ILE A 26 -2.23 -14.51 -4.07
N ILE A 27 -1.08 -14.30 -4.70
CA ILE A 27 -1.03 -13.78 -6.07
C ILE A 27 -1.70 -14.74 -7.07
N ILE A 28 -1.60 -16.05 -6.86
CA ILE A 28 -2.16 -17.08 -7.76
C ILE A 28 -3.70 -16.97 -7.87
N PRO A 29 -4.48 -17.08 -6.77
CA PRO A 29 -5.93 -16.94 -6.83
C PRO A 29 -6.35 -15.52 -7.24
N VAL A 30 -5.64 -14.48 -6.80
CA VAL A 30 -5.95 -13.09 -7.18
C VAL A 30 -5.76 -12.88 -8.68
N PHE A 31 -4.68 -13.41 -9.27
CA PHE A 31 -4.43 -13.34 -10.70
C PHE A 31 -5.54 -14.05 -11.49
N TYR A 32 -5.93 -15.25 -11.06
CA TYR A 32 -7.02 -15.98 -11.69
C TYR A 32 -8.34 -15.20 -11.65
N LEU A 33 -8.69 -14.61 -10.49
CA LEU A 33 -9.91 -13.83 -10.34
C LEU A 33 -9.87 -12.51 -11.10
N ALA A 34 -8.73 -11.83 -11.13
CA ALA A 34 -8.54 -10.55 -11.80
C ALA A 34 -8.52 -10.68 -13.32
N PHE A 35 -7.70 -11.57 -13.88
CA PHE A 35 -7.39 -11.57 -15.31
C PHE A 35 -8.13 -12.67 -16.09
N ILE A 36 -8.39 -13.82 -15.48
CA ILE A 36 -9.06 -14.94 -16.16
C ILE A 36 -10.57 -14.82 -16.02
N LYS A 37 -11.07 -14.83 -14.78
CA LYS A 37 -12.52 -14.73 -14.51
C LYS A 37 -13.06 -13.31 -14.64
N LYS A 38 -12.24 -12.28 -14.40
CA LYS A 38 -12.61 -10.86 -14.47
C LYS A 38 -13.86 -10.53 -13.65
N THR A 39 -14.00 -11.13 -12.47
CA THR A 39 -15.22 -11.05 -11.64
C THR A 39 -15.46 -9.67 -11.05
N SER A 40 -14.39 -8.97 -10.67
CA SER A 40 -14.47 -7.64 -10.07
C SER A 40 -13.17 -6.87 -10.28
N THR A 41 -13.28 -5.55 -10.46
CA THR A 41 -12.15 -4.62 -10.57
C THR A 41 -11.31 -4.55 -9.29
N VAL A 42 -11.89 -4.91 -8.14
CA VAL A 42 -11.19 -4.94 -6.85
C VAL A 42 -9.99 -5.90 -6.87
N TYR A 43 -10.10 -7.01 -7.60
CA TYR A 43 -9.00 -7.98 -7.70
C TYR A 43 -7.81 -7.44 -8.50
N ILE A 44 -8.04 -6.51 -9.44
CA ILE A 44 -6.96 -5.83 -10.17
C ILE A 44 -6.20 -4.92 -9.21
N ILE A 45 -6.92 -4.13 -8.40
CA ILE A 45 -6.33 -3.26 -7.38
C ILE A 45 -5.52 -4.11 -6.39
N ALA A 46 -6.08 -5.22 -5.91
CA ALA A 46 -5.40 -6.14 -5.01
C ALA A 46 -4.15 -6.77 -5.65
N PHE A 47 -4.18 -7.12 -6.94
CA PHE A 47 -3.01 -7.63 -7.65
C PHE A 47 -1.86 -6.63 -7.63
N PHE A 48 -2.11 -5.36 -7.99
CA PHE A 48 -1.07 -4.34 -7.96
C PHE A 48 -0.58 -4.05 -6.53
N ASN A 49 -1.44 -4.16 -5.52
CA ASN A 49 -1.03 -4.04 -4.11
C ASN A 49 -0.05 -5.16 -3.72
N ILE A 50 -0.33 -6.40 -4.11
CA ILE A 50 0.57 -7.53 -3.86
C ILE A 50 1.91 -7.32 -4.57
N VAL A 51 1.90 -6.77 -5.79
CA VAL A 51 3.13 -6.45 -6.53
C VAL A 51 3.96 -5.38 -5.81
N SER A 52 3.34 -4.30 -5.31
CA SER A 52 4.06 -3.29 -4.52
C SER A 52 4.60 -3.86 -3.20
N ASP A 53 3.80 -4.66 -2.50
CA ASP A 53 4.21 -5.31 -1.25
C ASP A 53 5.39 -6.25 -1.48
N PHE A 54 5.36 -7.01 -2.57
CA PHE A 54 6.45 -7.91 -2.95
C PHE A 54 7.76 -7.14 -3.19
N GLY A 55 7.71 -6.00 -3.89
CA GLY A 55 8.87 -5.14 -4.12
C GLY A 55 9.49 -4.63 -2.82
N GLN A 56 8.66 -4.12 -1.90
CA GLN A 56 9.12 -3.64 -0.58
C GLN A 56 9.68 -4.76 0.29
N LEU A 57 9.05 -5.93 0.29
CA LEU A 57 9.51 -7.08 1.06
C LEU A 57 10.82 -7.64 0.52
N LEU A 58 11.03 -7.63 -0.79
CA LEU A 58 12.30 -8.07 -1.39
C LEU A 58 13.47 -7.21 -0.88
N THR A 59 13.31 -5.90 -0.89
CA THR A 59 14.35 -4.95 -0.43
C THR A 59 14.50 -4.96 1.09
N THR A 60 13.41 -5.08 1.84
CA THR A 60 13.47 -5.03 3.33
C THR A 60 13.91 -6.36 3.94
N ALA A 61 13.40 -7.48 3.43
CA ALA A 61 13.73 -8.79 3.98
C ALA A 61 15.14 -9.22 3.56
N ILE A 62 15.39 -9.22 2.24
CA ILE A 62 16.59 -9.82 1.68
C ILE A 62 17.74 -8.83 1.78
N PHE A 63 17.59 -7.63 1.19
CA PHE A 63 18.68 -6.65 1.15
C PHE A 63 18.97 -6.06 2.53
N PHE A 64 17.97 -5.47 3.21
CA PHE A 64 18.19 -4.87 4.52
C PHE A 64 18.46 -5.91 5.61
N GLY A 65 17.58 -6.91 5.76
CA GLY A 65 17.77 -7.98 6.76
C GLY A 65 19.08 -8.74 6.58
N GLY A 66 19.44 -9.05 5.33
CA GLY A 66 20.72 -9.66 4.99
C GLY A 66 21.92 -8.76 5.28
N SER A 67 21.87 -7.48 4.92
CA SER A 67 22.96 -6.51 5.20
C SER A 67 23.18 -6.29 6.70
N VAL A 68 22.10 -6.27 7.49
CA VAL A 68 22.17 -6.17 8.95
C VAL A 68 22.83 -7.42 9.56
N MET A 69 22.50 -8.60 9.05
CA MET A 69 23.08 -9.86 9.53
C MET A 69 24.56 -10.02 9.14
N ALA A 70 24.91 -9.57 7.94
CA ALA A 70 26.26 -9.63 7.39
C ALA A 70 27.17 -8.48 7.85
N ASN A 71 26.58 -7.42 8.43
CA ASN A 71 27.25 -6.19 8.87
C ASN A 71 28.06 -5.51 7.75
N HIS A 72 27.54 -5.57 6.53
CA HIS A 72 28.00 -4.86 5.34
C HIS A 72 26.84 -4.84 4.31
N TYR A 73 26.90 -3.97 3.30
CA TYR A 73 25.87 -3.92 2.26
C TYR A 73 26.02 -5.12 1.30
N ILE A 74 24.99 -5.98 1.25
CA ILE A 74 24.97 -7.12 0.32
C ILE A 74 24.55 -6.66 -1.09
N LEU A 75 24.88 -7.41 -2.14
CA LEU A 75 24.49 -7.10 -3.53
C LEU A 75 25.01 -5.74 -4.05
N THR A 76 26.16 -5.29 -3.55
CA THR A 76 26.81 -4.05 -3.99
C THR A 76 28.30 -4.30 -4.26
N GLU A 77 28.89 -3.54 -5.19
CA GLU A 77 30.30 -3.69 -5.58
C GLU A 77 31.28 -3.26 -4.46
N ASP A 78 30.83 -2.34 -3.61
CA ASP A 78 31.60 -1.75 -2.51
C ASP A 78 30.82 -1.92 -1.17
N PRO A 79 31.08 -3.01 -0.42
CA PRO A 79 30.28 -3.43 0.74
C PRO A 79 30.24 -2.44 1.91
N ASP A 80 31.21 -1.53 1.99
CA ASP A 80 31.31 -0.54 3.07
C ASP A 80 30.74 0.82 2.67
N ASN A 81 30.45 1.02 1.37
CA ASN A 81 29.96 2.27 0.84
C ASN A 81 28.43 2.28 0.72
N ARG A 82 27.78 3.02 1.62
CA ARG A 82 26.32 3.17 1.67
C ARG A 82 25.71 3.79 0.40
N LEU A 83 26.49 4.55 -0.37
CA LEU A 83 26.10 5.19 -1.64
C LEU A 83 26.52 4.37 -2.87
N SER A 84 26.95 3.12 -2.67
CA SER A 84 27.25 2.21 -3.77
C SER A 84 26.01 2.00 -4.64
N LYS A 85 26.22 1.82 -5.96
CA LYS A 85 25.15 1.77 -6.96
C LYS A 85 24.08 0.70 -6.64
N GLY A 86 24.49 -0.43 -6.06
CA GLY A 86 23.57 -1.51 -5.66
C GLY A 86 22.63 -1.09 -4.52
N SER A 87 23.16 -0.41 -3.51
CA SER A 87 22.37 0.14 -2.39
C SER A 87 21.33 1.15 -2.85
N VAL A 88 21.76 2.12 -3.68
CA VAL A 88 20.89 3.16 -4.26
C VAL A 88 19.84 2.54 -5.17
N PHE A 89 20.18 1.51 -5.95
CA PHE A 89 19.22 0.79 -6.78
C PHE A 89 18.15 0.07 -5.94
N MET A 90 18.54 -0.66 -4.90
CA MET A 90 17.60 -1.35 -4.01
C MET A 90 16.71 -0.35 -3.25
N ALA A 91 17.27 0.77 -2.83
CA ALA A 91 16.50 1.90 -2.29
C ALA A 91 15.50 2.47 -3.32
N THR A 92 15.90 2.63 -4.59
CA THR A 92 15.00 3.08 -5.66
C THR A 92 13.80 2.12 -5.80
N VAL A 93 14.05 0.81 -5.80
CA VAL A 93 13.00 -0.22 -5.92
C VAL A 93 12.02 -0.14 -4.74
N PHE A 94 12.55 0.02 -3.53
CA PHE A 94 11.72 0.20 -2.33
C PHE A 94 10.84 1.43 -2.45
N MET A 95 11.41 2.58 -2.84
CA MET A 95 10.71 3.85 -2.96
C MET A 95 9.65 3.84 -4.06
N ALA A 96 9.95 3.25 -5.22
CA ALA A 96 8.98 3.07 -6.29
C ALA A 96 7.79 2.22 -5.82
N SER A 97 8.07 1.15 -5.06
CA SER A 97 7.05 0.25 -4.52
C SER A 97 6.19 0.92 -3.44
N TRP A 98 6.80 1.71 -2.55
CA TRP A 98 6.11 2.49 -1.52
C TRP A 98 5.18 3.54 -2.13
N TYR A 99 5.67 4.29 -3.13
CA TYR A 99 4.86 5.29 -3.83
C TYR A 99 3.71 4.64 -4.59
N LEU A 100 3.94 3.50 -5.24
CA LEU A 100 2.89 2.74 -5.90
C LEU A 100 1.81 2.32 -4.90
N GLU A 101 2.19 1.80 -3.73
CA GLU A 101 1.25 1.44 -2.66
C GLU A 101 0.43 2.64 -2.19
N SER A 102 1.07 3.80 -1.99
CA SER A 102 0.40 5.04 -1.57
C SER A 102 -0.71 5.44 -2.55
N TRP A 103 -0.46 5.33 -3.85
CA TRP A 103 -1.49 5.58 -4.87
C TRP A 103 -2.54 4.48 -4.97
N ILE A 104 -2.16 3.21 -4.78
CA ILE A 104 -3.11 2.09 -4.73
C ILE A 104 -4.12 2.28 -3.59
N GLN A 105 -3.67 2.73 -2.41
CA GLN A 105 -4.56 3.02 -1.28
C GLN A 105 -5.61 4.08 -1.63
N VAL A 106 -5.20 5.15 -2.35
CA VAL A 106 -6.12 6.16 -2.89
C VAL A 106 -7.14 5.52 -3.81
N VAL A 107 -6.70 4.76 -4.82
CA VAL A 107 -7.58 4.10 -5.80
C VAL A 107 -8.54 3.13 -5.11
N MET A 108 -8.06 2.34 -4.14
CA MET A 108 -8.87 1.40 -3.39
C MET A 108 -9.97 2.10 -2.59
N SER A 109 -9.64 3.19 -1.90
CA SER A 109 -10.60 3.98 -1.10
C SER A 109 -11.66 4.63 -1.99
N VAL A 110 -11.26 5.22 -3.13
CA VAL A 110 -12.16 5.86 -4.10
C VAL A 110 -13.06 4.82 -4.77
N ASN A 111 -12.52 3.66 -5.15
CA ASN A 111 -13.32 2.58 -5.73
C ASN A 111 -14.44 2.13 -4.77
N ARG A 112 -14.13 1.94 -3.48
CA ARG A 112 -15.15 1.61 -2.47
C ARG A 112 -16.15 2.75 -2.27
N TYR A 113 -15.70 4.00 -2.29
CA TYR A 113 -16.56 5.17 -2.17
C TYR A 113 -17.57 5.25 -3.32
N VAL A 114 -17.12 5.12 -4.56
CA VAL A 114 -17.99 5.21 -5.75
C VAL A 114 -18.99 4.06 -5.80
N VAL A 115 -18.55 2.83 -5.49
CA VAL A 115 -19.41 1.64 -5.53
C VAL A 115 -20.46 1.67 -4.41
N ILE A 116 -20.07 1.96 -3.17
CA ILE A 116 -21.00 1.87 -2.01
C ILE A 116 -21.81 3.16 -1.83
N LYS A 117 -21.14 4.32 -1.88
CA LYS A 117 -21.80 5.59 -1.62
C LYS A 117 -22.54 6.13 -2.83
N MET A 118 -21.95 6.08 -4.01
CA MET A 118 -22.59 6.62 -5.22
C MET A 118 -23.41 5.58 -5.98
N ASN A 119 -23.27 4.28 -5.69
CA ASN A 119 -23.95 3.18 -6.40
C ASN A 119 -23.65 3.18 -7.92
N GLN A 120 -22.50 3.72 -8.32
CA GLN A 120 -22.14 3.91 -9.73
C GLN A 120 -21.10 2.87 -10.18
N HIS A 121 -21.58 1.64 -10.36
CA HIS A 121 -20.75 0.50 -10.77
C HIS A 121 -20.11 0.66 -12.17
N TYR A 122 -20.62 1.59 -12.99
CA TYR A 122 -20.17 1.78 -14.38
C TYR A 122 -18.87 2.60 -14.51
N ILE A 123 -18.46 3.33 -13.46
CA ILE A 123 -17.23 4.15 -13.49
C ILE A 123 -15.99 3.26 -13.45
N PHE A 124 -15.99 2.27 -12.55
CA PHE A 124 -14.92 1.29 -12.41
C PHE A 124 -15.26 0.02 -13.18
N THR A 125 -15.01 0.03 -14.49
CA THR A 125 -15.02 -1.18 -15.32
C THR A 125 -13.62 -1.79 -15.41
N TYR A 126 -13.53 -3.06 -15.83
CA TYR A 126 -12.25 -3.76 -16.04
C TYR A 126 -11.30 -2.95 -16.93
N ARG A 127 -11.79 -2.46 -18.07
CA ARG A 127 -11.00 -1.68 -19.04
C ARG A 127 -10.55 -0.34 -18.46
N SER A 128 -11.45 0.38 -17.78
CA SER A 128 -11.13 1.66 -17.13
C SER A 128 -10.06 1.48 -16.04
N THR A 129 -10.20 0.45 -15.20
CA THR A 129 -9.27 0.16 -14.11
C THR A 129 -7.89 -0.23 -14.64
N MET A 130 -7.82 -1.09 -15.66
CA MET A 130 -6.54 -1.44 -16.30
C MET A 130 -5.87 -0.22 -16.94
N LEU A 131 -6.62 0.64 -17.60
CA LEU A 131 -6.10 1.87 -18.20
C LEU A 131 -5.59 2.83 -17.12
N LEU A 132 -6.32 2.97 -16.02
CA LEU A 132 -5.88 3.75 -14.87
C LEU A 132 -4.56 3.24 -14.30
N PHE A 133 -4.40 1.93 -14.08
CA PHE A 133 -3.14 1.35 -13.61
C PHE A 133 -1.99 1.46 -14.62
N PHE A 134 -2.29 1.39 -15.92
CA PHE A 134 -1.30 1.58 -16.97
C PHE A 134 -0.65 2.97 -16.91
N PHE A 135 -1.42 4.02 -16.58
CA PHE A 135 -0.87 5.38 -16.37
C PHE A 135 -0.34 5.61 -14.94
N LEU A 136 -0.92 4.93 -13.96
CA LEU A 136 -0.59 5.14 -12.55
C LEU A 136 0.69 4.42 -12.13
N VAL A 137 1.08 3.30 -12.74
CA VAL A 137 2.33 2.59 -12.40
C VAL A 137 3.60 3.36 -12.80
N PRO A 138 3.70 3.97 -13.99
CA PRO A 138 4.89 4.73 -14.37
C PRO A 138 5.16 5.95 -13.48
N ILE A 139 4.12 6.62 -12.96
CA ILE A 139 4.27 7.87 -12.19
C ILE A 139 5.13 7.67 -10.91
N PRO A 140 4.84 6.70 -10.03
CA PRO A 140 5.69 6.32 -8.89
C PRO A 140 7.11 5.93 -9.29
N CYS A 141 7.27 5.15 -10.35
CA CYS A 141 8.60 4.70 -10.81
C CYS A 141 9.46 5.88 -11.27
N ILE A 142 8.88 6.79 -12.07
CA ILE A 142 9.54 8.01 -12.52
C ILE A 142 9.84 8.91 -11.32
N SER A 143 8.89 9.06 -10.38
CA SER A 143 9.08 9.88 -9.19
C SER A 143 10.23 9.36 -8.32
N ALA A 144 10.30 8.05 -8.10
CA ALA A 144 11.41 7.42 -7.37
C ALA A 144 12.75 7.56 -8.11
N TYR A 145 12.77 7.43 -9.44
CA TYR A 145 13.97 7.65 -10.23
C TYR A 145 14.47 9.09 -10.16
N VAL A 146 13.57 10.07 -10.32
CA VAL A 146 13.92 11.50 -10.20
C VAL A 146 14.46 11.80 -8.81
N MET A 147 13.87 11.20 -7.78
CA MET A 147 14.29 11.34 -6.40
C MET A 147 15.70 10.81 -6.14
N GLU A 148 16.05 9.61 -6.62
CA GLU A 148 17.38 9.02 -6.37
C GLU A 148 18.49 9.56 -7.28
N TYR A 149 18.19 9.88 -8.54
CA TYR A 149 19.24 10.10 -9.56
C TYR A 149 19.30 11.52 -10.13
N VAL A 150 18.22 12.30 -10.03
CA VAL A 150 18.13 13.60 -10.71
C VAL A 150 18.18 14.77 -9.73
N LEU A 151 17.50 14.66 -8.59
CA LEU A 151 17.45 15.74 -7.61
C LEU A 151 18.81 15.89 -6.91
N PRO A 152 19.33 17.13 -6.78
CA PRO A 152 20.68 17.39 -6.28
C PRO A 152 20.85 17.14 -4.77
N CYS A 153 19.81 16.73 -4.04
CA CYS A 153 19.90 16.50 -2.59
C CYS A 153 19.00 15.34 -2.12
N CYS A 154 19.49 14.63 -1.09
CA CYS A 154 18.83 13.57 -0.33
C CYS A 154 18.56 12.28 -1.10
N VAL A 155 19.59 11.45 -1.22
CA VAL A 155 19.47 10.04 -1.63
C VAL A 155 18.87 9.24 -0.48
N PHE A 156 17.82 8.47 -0.75
CA PHE A 156 17.24 7.56 0.22
C PHE A 156 18.10 6.30 0.28
N ILE A 157 18.59 5.94 1.47
CA ILE A 157 19.43 4.76 1.65
C ILE A 157 18.87 3.88 2.76
N ILE A 158 19.03 2.58 2.56
CA ILE A 158 18.67 1.55 3.52
C ILE A 158 19.93 1.25 4.33
N ASP A 159 20.04 1.83 5.53
CA ASP A 159 21.29 1.81 6.28
C ASP A 159 21.31 0.75 7.39
N HIS A 160 22.19 -0.25 7.22
CA HIS A 160 22.43 -1.32 8.19
C HIS A 160 23.25 -0.86 9.42
N GLU A 161 23.97 0.26 9.32
CA GLU A 161 24.70 0.84 10.45
C GLU A 161 23.73 1.51 11.43
N ALA A 162 22.88 2.39 10.88
CA ALA A 162 21.82 3.09 11.60
C ALA A 162 20.57 2.23 11.88
N MET A 163 20.54 0.98 11.38
CA MET A 163 19.42 0.03 11.51
C MET A 163 18.07 0.66 11.09
N SER A 164 18.10 1.55 10.10
CA SER A 164 16.95 2.34 9.69
C SER A 164 17.08 2.84 8.25
N TYR A 165 15.99 3.38 7.74
CA TYR A 165 15.98 4.11 6.48
C TYR A 165 16.47 5.53 6.73
N VAL A 166 17.50 5.96 6.01
CA VAL A 166 18.17 7.25 6.21
C VAL A 166 18.12 8.03 4.91
N LEU A 167 17.88 9.34 5.01
CA LEU A 167 18.10 10.26 3.89
C LEU A 167 19.51 10.83 4.00
N ALA A 168 20.38 10.49 3.05
CA ALA A 168 21.74 11.03 2.96
C ALA A 168 21.66 12.52 2.55
N ARG A 169 21.58 13.40 3.54
CA ARG A 169 21.38 14.84 3.35
C ARG A 169 22.72 15.56 3.15
N ILE A 170 22.74 16.49 2.20
CA ILE A 170 23.81 17.47 2.04
C ILE A 170 23.43 18.72 2.83
N GLU A 171 24.31 19.19 3.71
CA GLU A 171 24.08 20.40 4.49
C GLU A 171 23.98 21.63 3.59
N GLY A 172 22.96 22.47 3.80
CA GLY A 172 22.73 23.70 3.03
C GLY A 172 21.70 23.58 1.89
N GLU A 173 21.30 22.36 1.52
CA GLU A 173 20.35 22.12 0.44
C GLU A 173 18.91 21.84 0.92
N ILE A 174 17.93 22.18 0.07
CA ILE A 174 16.50 21.98 0.35
C ILE A 174 16.18 20.47 0.27
N PRO A 175 15.52 19.87 1.29
CA PRO A 175 15.29 18.43 1.34
C PRO A 175 14.06 18.01 0.51
N TYR A 176 14.12 18.17 -0.82
CA TYR A 176 13.02 17.85 -1.74
C TYR A 176 12.48 16.42 -1.57
N THR A 177 13.36 15.44 -1.40
CA THR A 177 13.01 14.03 -1.15
C THR A 177 12.07 13.87 0.05
N ASN A 178 12.34 14.57 1.15
CA ASN A 178 11.49 14.49 2.34
C ASN A 178 10.08 15.06 2.06
N TYR A 179 10.00 16.20 1.36
CA TYR A 179 8.70 16.77 0.97
C TYR A 179 7.91 15.86 0.03
N MET A 180 8.57 15.17 -0.90
CA MET A 180 7.90 14.20 -1.79
C MET A 180 7.36 12.99 -1.01
N ILE A 181 8.15 12.42 -0.11
CA ILE A 181 7.72 11.31 0.77
C ILE A 181 6.48 11.73 1.58
N ILE A 182 6.56 12.88 2.25
CA ILE A 182 5.47 13.43 3.04
C ILE A 182 4.25 13.72 2.15
N GLY A 183 4.46 14.26 0.95
CA GLY A 183 3.38 14.57 0.01
C GLY A 183 2.60 13.32 -0.41
N HIS A 184 3.28 12.24 -0.82
CA HIS A 184 2.63 10.98 -1.16
C HIS A 184 1.90 10.35 0.05
N GLY A 185 2.50 10.40 1.24
CA GLY A 185 1.87 9.86 2.46
C GLY A 185 0.65 10.66 2.94
N ILE A 186 0.71 12.00 2.93
CA ILE A 186 -0.41 12.84 3.35
C ILE A 186 -1.57 12.72 2.36
N THR A 187 -1.29 12.68 1.05
CA THR A 187 -2.34 12.54 0.04
C THR A 187 -3.09 11.22 0.18
N SER A 188 -2.38 10.09 0.36
CA SER A 188 -3.03 8.79 0.59
C SER A 188 -3.87 8.78 1.87
N LEU A 189 -3.35 9.35 2.95
CA LEU A 189 -4.03 9.43 4.24
C LEU A 189 -5.32 10.27 4.15
N VAL A 190 -5.23 11.51 3.66
CA VAL A 190 -6.35 12.46 3.62
C VAL A 190 -7.49 11.92 2.77
N VAL A 191 -7.19 11.41 1.57
CA VAL A 191 -8.21 10.85 0.69
C VAL A 191 -8.86 9.62 1.32
N SER A 192 -8.06 8.74 1.94
CA SER A 192 -8.59 7.54 2.60
C SER A 192 -9.53 7.89 3.76
N ILE A 193 -9.14 8.83 4.64
CA ILE A 193 -9.98 9.29 5.75
C ILE A 193 -11.30 9.84 5.24
N PHE A 194 -11.25 10.70 4.22
CA PHE A 194 -12.46 11.29 3.64
C PHE A 194 -13.39 10.22 3.04
N CYS A 195 -12.85 9.32 2.21
CA CYS A 195 -13.61 8.27 1.54
C CYS A 195 -14.24 7.30 2.56
N TYR A 196 -13.45 6.76 3.49
CA TYR A 196 -13.94 5.81 4.48
C TYR A 196 -14.89 6.46 5.49
N GLY A 197 -14.61 7.69 5.94
CA GLY A 197 -15.53 8.44 6.80
C GLY A 197 -16.91 8.60 6.16
N ALA A 198 -16.96 8.92 4.86
CA ALA A 198 -18.20 9.03 4.12
C ALA A 198 -18.93 7.68 3.91
N ILE A 199 -18.19 6.58 3.73
CA ILE A 199 -18.77 5.22 3.63
C ILE A 199 -19.41 4.84 4.97
N PHE A 200 -18.71 5.03 6.10
CA PHE A 200 -19.24 4.72 7.42
C PHE A 200 -20.49 5.54 7.74
N GLY A 201 -20.51 6.83 7.35
CA GLY A 201 -21.71 7.66 7.45
C GLY A 201 -22.92 7.05 6.74
N LYS A 202 -22.75 6.62 5.48
CA LYS A 202 -23.85 6.01 4.71
C LYS A 202 -24.29 4.65 5.26
N ILE A 203 -23.36 3.83 5.73
CA ILE A 203 -23.68 2.53 6.35
C ILE A 203 -24.52 2.77 7.61
N ARG A 204 -24.14 3.74 8.46
CA ARG A 204 -24.90 4.10 9.66
C ARG A 204 -26.31 4.59 9.32
N GLU A 205 -26.45 5.43 8.31
CA GLU A 205 -27.76 5.91 7.85
C GLU A 205 -28.64 4.76 7.34
N THR A 206 -28.08 3.87 6.52
CA THR A 206 -28.79 2.72 5.94
C THR A 206 -29.22 1.74 7.02
N SER A 207 -28.32 1.45 7.97
CA SER A 207 -28.60 0.58 9.12
C SER A 207 -29.72 1.17 9.99
N SER A 208 -29.63 2.47 10.33
CA SER A 208 -30.66 3.15 11.14
C SER A 208 -32.03 3.13 10.45
N ARG A 209 -32.07 3.33 9.12
CA ARG A 209 -33.30 3.20 8.34
C ARG A 209 -33.85 1.77 8.40
N MET A 210 -33.02 0.74 8.18
CA MET A 210 -33.47 -0.65 8.28
C MET A 210 -34.03 -1.00 9.66
N THR A 211 -33.39 -0.55 10.74
CA THR A 211 -33.90 -0.77 12.11
C THR A 211 -35.26 -0.08 12.32
N SER A 212 -35.43 1.15 11.82
CA SER A 212 -36.70 1.88 11.90
C SER A 212 -37.82 1.21 11.10
N PHE A 213 -37.51 0.67 9.90
CA PHE A 213 -38.48 -0.08 9.10
C PHE A 213 -38.90 -1.37 9.79
N THR A 214 -37.96 -2.14 10.33
CA THR A 214 -38.25 -3.39 11.05
C THR A 214 -39.08 -3.12 12.31
N SER A 215 -38.75 -2.07 13.09
CA SER A 215 -39.52 -1.66 14.26
C SER A 215 -40.96 -1.24 13.90
N ASN A 216 -41.13 -0.39 12.90
CA ASN A 216 -42.46 0.03 12.43
C ASN A 216 -43.28 -1.14 11.86
N SER A 217 -42.63 -2.11 11.22
CA SER A 217 -43.31 -3.30 10.69
C SER A 217 -43.81 -4.24 11.79
N ARG A 218 -43.03 -4.43 12.86
CA ARG A 218 -43.43 -5.21 14.04
C ARG A 218 -44.59 -4.54 14.77
N GLN A 219 -44.48 -3.23 15.02
CA GLN A 219 -45.55 -2.47 15.68
C GLN A 219 -46.87 -2.54 14.90
N LYS A 220 -46.83 -2.52 13.56
CA LYS A 220 -48.03 -2.71 12.72
C LYS A 220 -48.59 -4.13 12.77
N GLN A 221 -47.75 -5.16 12.97
CA GLN A 221 -48.21 -6.54 13.14
C GLN A 221 -48.89 -6.72 14.50
N ASP A 222 -48.31 -6.20 15.58
CA ASP A 222 -48.86 -6.31 16.94
C ASP A 222 -50.25 -5.65 17.05
N ILE A 223 -50.42 -4.45 16.48
CA ILE A 223 -51.72 -3.76 16.42
C ILE A 223 -52.77 -4.57 15.62
N LYS A 224 -52.34 -5.35 14.64
CA LYS A 224 -53.22 -6.16 13.80
C LYS A 224 -53.64 -7.47 14.49
N PHE A 225 -52.79 -8.02 15.35
CA PHE A 225 -53.13 -9.17 16.19
C PHE A 225 -54.14 -8.78 17.28
N ASP A 226 -53.95 -7.64 17.94
CA ASP A 226 -54.89 -7.13 18.97
C ASP A 226 -56.30 -6.81 18.43
N LYS A 227 -56.41 -6.46 17.15
CA LYS A 227 -57.70 -6.23 16.50
C LYS A 227 -58.45 -7.50 16.10
N ASN A 228 -57.77 -8.63 16.00
CA ASN A 228 -58.35 -9.91 15.59
C ASN A 228 -58.65 -10.83 16.79
N SER A 229 -58.30 -10.42 18.01
CA SER A 229 -58.55 -11.14 19.28
C SER A 229 -59.76 -10.59 20.06
N LEU A 230 -60.51 -9.65 19.48
CA LEU A 230 -61.78 -9.07 19.94
C LEU A 230 -62.91 -9.48 18.99
#